data_AF-A0A523ACZ6-F1
#
_entry.id   AF-A0A523ACZ6-F1
#
_cell.length_a   1.000
_cell.length_b   1.000
_cell.length_c   1.000
_cell.angle_alpha   90.00
_cell.angle_beta   90.00
_cell.angle_gamma   90.00
#
_symmetry.space_group_name_H-M   'P 1'
#
loop_
_entity.id
_entity.type
_entity.pdbx_description
1 polymer ?
#
loop_
_entity_poly.entity_id
_entity_poly.type
_entity_poly.pdbx_seq_one_letter_code
_entity_poly.pdbx_strand_id
1 'polypeptide(L)' 'GELYSLLCSEVKMSYRKFYYILEKLERLRLVDIVFGEKGRGRTRYVHAKFSGDVFEKAMRILH' A
#
# COMPACT_ATOMS: atom_id res chain seq x y z
N GLY A 1 -10.85 -3.14 -4.91
CA GLY A 1 -10.52 -2.92 -3.49
C GLY A 1 -10.43 -1.43 -3.27
N GLU A 2 -10.92 -0.94 -2.14
CA GLU A 2 -11.10 0.51 -1.88
C GLU A 2 -9.82 1.32 -2.09
N LEU A 3 -8.68 0.85 -1.55
CA LEU A 3 -7.38 1.50 -1.72
C LEU A 3 -6.95 1.62 -3.19
N TYR A 4 -7.16 0.58 -4.00
CA TYR A 4 -6.89 0.65 -5.44
C TYR A 4 -7.80 1.67 -6.13
N SER A 5 -9.10 1.66 -5.80
CA SER A 5 -10.05 2.60 -6.40
C SER A 5 -9.66 4.04 -6.14
N LEU A 6 -9.22 4.35 -4.91
CA LEU A 6 -8.74 5.68 -4.51
C LEU A 6 -7.48 6.10 -5.30
N LEU A 7 -6.46 5.25 -5.35
CA LEU A 7 -5.23 5.57 -6.09
C LEU A 7 -5.44 5.61 -7.61
N CYS A 8 -6.33 4.77 -8.15
CA CYS A 8 -6.66 4.78 -9.57
C CYS A 8 -7.28 6.12 -9.98
N SER A 9 -8.14 6.72 -9.14
CA SER A 9 -8.71 8.04 -9.43
C SER A 9 -7.68 9.18 -9.43
N GLU A 10 -6.63 9.07 -8.62
CA GLU A 10 -5.61 10.13 -8.51
C GLU A 10 -4.55 10.04 -9.62
N VAL A 11 -4.03 8.84 -9.86
CA VAL A 11 -2.83 8.66 -10.72
C VAL A 11 -3.07 7.77 -11.95
N LYS A 12 -4.33 7.39 -12.23
CA LYS A 12 -4.73 6.56 -13.38
C LYS A 12 -3.90 5.29 -13.54
N MET A 13 -3.65 4.59 -12.42
CA MET A 13 -2.81 3.41 -12.37
C MET A 13 -3.56 2.14 -12.75
N SER A 14 -2.94 1.25 -13.54
CA SER A 14 -3.53 -0.05 -13.84
C SER A 14 -3.54 -0.97 -12.62
N TYR A 15 -4.55 -1.84 -12.56
CA TYR A 15 -4.71 -2.85 -11.50
C TYR A 15 -3.44 -3.69 -11.31
N ARG A 16 -2.86 -4.20 -12.41
CA ARG A 16 -1.63 -5.02 -12.34
C ARG A 16 -0.45 -4.23 -11.76
N LYS A 17 -0.27 -2.96 -12.18
CA LYS A 17 0.81 -2.11 -11.68
C LYS A 17 0.64 -1.82 -10.19
N PHE A 18 -0.60 -1.59 -9.74
CA PHE A 18 -0.89 -1.36 -8.33
C PHE A 18 -0.44 -2.53 -7.44
N TYR A 19 -0.86 -3.76 -7.76
CA TYR A 19 -0.46 -4.91 -6.94
C TYR A 19 1.03 -5.23 -7.05
N TYR A 20 1.65 -4.96 -8.20
CA TYR A 20 3.10 -5.10 -8.35
C TYR A 20 3.87 -4.13 -7.44
N ILE A 21 3.41 -2.89 -7.31
CA ILE A 21 4.00 -1.92 -6.37
C ILE A 21 3.75 -2.36 -4.93
N LEU A 22 2.53 -2.79 -4.62
CA LEU A 22 2.16 -3.22 -3.28
C LEU A 22 3.04 -4.41 -2.81
N GLU A 23 3.28 -5.39 -3.68
CA GLU A 23 4.19 -6.52 -3.42
C GLU A 23 5.62 -6.04 -3.13
N LYS A 24 6.12 -5.03 -3.86
CA LYS A 24 7.45 -4.47 -3.60
C LYS A 24 7.55 -3.78 -2.25
N LEU A 25 6.51 -3.02 -1.87
CA LEU A 25 6.47 -2.35 -0.57
C LEU A 25 6.46 -3.35 0.57
N GLU A 26 5.73 -4.46 0.43
CA GLU A 26 5.72 -5.55 1.40
C GLU A 26 7.10 -6.23 1.49
N ARG A 27 7.74 -6.53 0.35
CA ARG A 27 9.09 -7.12 0.30
C ARG A 27 10.15 -6.24 0.94
N LEU A 28 10.04 -4.92 0.78
CA LEU A 28 10.89 -3.93 1.46
C LEU A 28 10.53 -3.72 2.93
N ARG A 29 9.51 -4.44 3.45
CA ARG A 29 8.99 -4.29 4.81
C ARG A 29 8.57 -2.85 5.14
N LEU A 30 8.07 -2.12 4.15
CA LEU A 30 7.48 -0.78 4.38
C LEU A 30 6.01 -0.89 4.80
N VAL A 31 5.34 -1.95 4.35
CA VAL A 31 3.98 -2.28 4.72
C VAL A 31 3.87 -3.76 5.08
N ASP A 32 2.84 -4.10 5.85
CA ASP A 32 2.38 -5.47 6.06
C ASP A 32 1.03 -5.68 5.38
N ILE A 33 0.86 -6.82 4.72
CA ILE A 33 -0.40 -7.22 4.10
C ILE A 33 -0.98 -8.38 4.89
N VAL A 34 -2.14 -8.16 5.50
CA VAL A 34 -2.89 -9.22 6.18
C VAL A 34 -4.21 -9.46 5.44
N PHE A 35 -4.64 -10.72 5.43
CA PHE A 35 -5.91 -11.08 4.83
C PHE A 35 -6.92 -11.35 5.93
N GLY A 36 -8.02 -10.61 5.93
CA GLY A 36 -9.15 -10.84 6.82
C GLY A 36 -10.45 -10.95 6.04
N GLU A 37 -11.55 -11.10 6.76
CA GLU A 37 -12.87 -11.14 6.16
C GLU A 37 -13.44 -9.71 6.06
N LYS A 38 -14.13 -9.41 4.95
CA LYS A 38 -15.02 -8.24 4.83
C LYS A 38 -16.19 -8.65 3.95
N GLY A 39 -17.35 -8.86 4.56
CA GLY A 39 -18.51 -9.44 3.88
C GLY A 39 -18.26 -10.89 3.44
N ARG A 40 -18.72 -11.27 2.24
CA ARG A 40 -18.62 -12.65 1.72
C ARG A 40 -17.24 -13.04 1.17
N GLY A 41 -16.22 -12.16 1.29
CA GLY A 41 -14.94 -12.34 0.63
C GLY A 41 -13.74 -12.04 1.50
N ARG A 42 -12.57 -12.54 1.07
CA ARG A 42 -11.28 -12.28 1.69
C ARG A 42 -10.73 -10.94 1.22
N THR A 43 -10.49 -10.04 2.16
CA THR A 43 -10.02 -8.68 1.92
C THR A 43 -8.58 -8.52 2.39
N ARG A 44 -7.78 -7.80 1.60
CA ARG A 44 -6.42 -7.40 1.97
C ARG A 44 -6.47 -6.10 2.76
N TYR A 45 -5.91 -6.12 3.96
CA TYR A 45 -5.63 -4.95 4.77
C TYR A 45 -4.15 -4.64 4.66
N VAL A 46 -3.82 -3.37 4.39
CA VAL A 46 -2.45 -2.89 4.21
C VAL A 46 -2.13 -1.99 5.39
N HIS A 47 -1.12 -2.37 6.17
CA HIS A 47 -0.69 -1.63 7.35
C HIS A 47 0.67 -1.00 7.09
N ALA A 48 0.81 0.31 7.33
CA ALA A 48 2.12 0.96 7.29
C ALA A 48 2.95 0.52 8.50
N LYS A 49 4.22 0.15 8.29
CA LYS A 49 5.12 -0.23 9.37
C LYS A 49 5.77 0.95 10.07
N PHE A 50 5.81 2.09 9.40
CA PHE A 50 6.40 3.32 9.89
C PHE A 50 5.32 4.38 10.02
N SER A 51 5.43 5.20 11.07
CA SER A 51 4.62 6.40 11.21
C SER A 51 4.98 7.41 10.11
N GLY A 52 4.05 8.32 9.83
CA GLY A 52 4.24 9.33 8.79
C GLY A 52 5.47 10.20 9.01
N ASP A 53 5.80 10.55 10.26
CA ASP A 53 6.97 11.39 10.59
C ASP A 53 8.30 10.68 10.29
N VAL A 54 8.39 9.37 10.49
CA VAL A 54 9.58 8.58 10.16
C VAL A 54 9.75 8.49 8.64
N PHE A 55 8.66 8.28 7.91
CA PHE A 55 8.67 8.23 6.46
C PHE A 55 9.09 9.59 5.86
N GLU A 56 8.52 10.69 6.34
CA GLU A 56 8.87 12.05 5.92
C GLU A 56 10.34 12.38 6.16
N LYS A 57 10.89 11.99 7.32
CA LYS A 57 12.33 12.15 7.60
C LYS A 57 13.18 11.37 6.61
N ALA A 58 12.81 10.12 6.29
CA ALA A 58 13.55 9.30 5.34
C ALA A 58 13.55 9.90 3.93
N MET A 59 12.41 10.44 3.48
CA MET A 59 12.30 11.09 2.17
C MET A 59 13.21 12.32 2.05
N ARG A 60 13.39 13.08 3.13
CA ARG A 60 14.29 14.25 3.16
C ARG A 60 15.78 13.89 3.08
N ILE A 61 16.17 12.69 3.48
CA ILE A 61 17.57 12.22 3.41
C ILE A 61 17.92 11.75 1.99
N LEU A 62 16.92 11.30 1.24
CA LEU A 62 17.09 10.79 -0.13
C LEU A 62 17.14 11.89 -1.20
N HIS A 63 16.81 13.13 -0.83
CA HIS A 63 16.83 14.33 -1.69
C HIS A 63 18.00 15.23 -1.29
#